data_AF-A0A5E6NES9-F1
#
_entry.id   AF-A0A5E6NES9-F1
#
_cell.length_a   1.000
_cell.length_b   1.000
_cell.length_c   1.000
_cell.angle_alpha   90.00
_cell.angle_beta   90.00
_cell.angle_gamma   90.00
#
_symmetry.space_group_name_H-M   'P 1'
#
loop_
_entity.id
_entity.type
_entity.pdbx_description
1 polymer ?
#
loop_
_entity_poly.entity_id
_entity_poly.type
_entity_poly.pdbx_seq_one_letter_code
_entity_poly.pdbx_strand_id
1 'polypeptide(L)'
;MYSLLPVVGYLGLCFVFYIFIGICTYLIKNYKNKTSYFLFFTYLLLLTFAILFTKNINWTTDIKETNIRIITGDFDLNQKNNRYEVINRFNKYKALSNTQPTADITVWPESTISIDYQDIEKHIDSNSINTDVFSGVYYQEQDGSKNTLFSFF
;
A
#
# COMPACT_ATOMS: atom_id res chain seq x y z
N MET A 1 10.93 -2.46 17.51
CA MET A 1 9.63 -1.76 17.45
C MET A 1 8.71 -2.30 16.37
N TYR A 2 9.21 -2.55 15.14
CA TYR A 2 8.38 -3.12 14.05
C TYR A 2 7.66 -4.43 14.39
N SER A 3 8.21 -5.27 15.27
CA SER A 3 7.55 -6.51 15.74
C SER A 3 6.25 -6.28 16.50
N LEU A 4 6.03 -5.07 17.05
CA LEU A 4 4.80 -4.70 17.75
C LEU A 4 3.74 -4.16 16.78
N LEU A 5 4.12 -3.79 15.56
CA LEU A 5 3.20 -3.22 14.56
C LEU A 5 1.98 -4.13 14.32
N PRO A 6 2.11 -5.46 14.17
CA PRO A 6 0.95 -6.34 14.00
C PRO A 6 0.06 -6.46 15.25
N VAL A 7 0.58 -6.14 16.43
CA VAL A 7 -0.15 -6.30 17.71
C VAL A 7 -0.96 -5.06 18.07
N VAL A 8 -0.32 -3.89 18.02
CA VAL A 8 -0.90 -2.63 18.51
C VAL A 8 -1.22 -1.65 17.37
N GLY A 9 -0.84 -1.98 16.13
CA GLY A 9 -0.98 -1.10 14.98
C GLY A 9 -0.07 0.13 15.05
N TYR A 10 -0.19 0.97 14.02
CA TYR A 10 0.59 2.21 13.93
C TYR A 10 0.27 3.19 15.07
N LEU A 11 -1.01 3.38 15.38
CA LEU A 11 -1.44 4.30 16.45
C LEU A 11 -0.95 3.83 17.83
N GLY A 12 -0.94 2.52 18.10
CA GLY A 12 -0.40 1.97 19.34
C GLY A 12 1.10 2.20 19.47
N LEU A 13 1.86 2.07 18.37
CA LEU A 13 3.28 2.43 18.36
C LEU A 13 3.52 3.91 18.65
N CYS A 14 2.73 4.80 18.04
CA CYS A 14 2.80 6.23 18.35
C CYS A 14 2.54 6.49 19.84
N PHE A 15 1.52 5.84 20.41
CA PHE A 15 1.21 5.96 21.83
C PHE A 15 2.37 5.49 22.72
N VAL A 16 2.98 4.34 22.44
CA VAL A 16 4.16 3.84 23.16
C VAL A 16 5.32 4.85 23.08
N PHE A 17 5.53 5.47 21.91
CA PHE A 17 6.54 6.50 21.72
C PHE A 17 6.26 7.78 22.52
N TYR A 18 5.00 8.22 22.58
CA TYR A 18 4.62 9.36 23.43
C TYR A 18 4.84 9.08 24.91
N ILE A 19 4.56 7.86 25.38
CA ILE A 19 4.87 7.44 26.75
C ILE A 19 6.39 7.53 26.99
N PHE A 20 7.21 7.05 26.05
CA PHE A 20 8.67 7.14 26.17
C PHE A 20 9.14 8.58 26.35
N ILE A 21 8.68 9.50 25.49
CA ILE A 21 9.01 10.93 25.60
C ILE A 21 8.55 11.50 26.95
N GLY A 22 7.35 11.16 27.40
CA GLY A 22 6.82 11.57 28.69
C GLY A 22 7.70 11.12 29.86
N ILE A 23 8.13 9.85 29.85
CA ILE A 23 9.02 9.29 30.88
C ILE A 23 10.41 9.94 30.81
N CYS A 24 10.99 10.13 29.62
CA CYS A 24 12.26 10.84 29.46
C CYS A 24 12.20 12.26 30.02
N THR A 25 11.13 13.00 29.71
CA THR A 25 10.91 14.35 30.22
C THR A 25 10.78 14.37 31.75
N TYR A 26 10.04 13.40 32.31
CA TYR A 26 9.90 13.23 33.75
C TYR A 26 11.24 12.90 34.42
N LEU A 27 12.07 12.06 33.81
CA LEU A 27 13.40 11.69 34.29
C LEU A 27 14.35 12.89 34.29
N ILE A 28 14.38 13.69 33.24
CA ILE A 28 15.21 14.90 33.16
C ILE A 28 14.80 15.89 34.25
N LYS A 29 13.50 16.15 34.42
CA LYS A 29 12.99 17.07 35.44
C LYS A 29 13.27 16.59 36.86
N ASN A 30 13.33 15.27 37.09
CA ASN A 30 13.51 14.66 38.40
C ASN A 30 14.77 13.80 38.47
N TYR A 31 15.88 14.25 37.89
CA TYR A 31 17.11 13.46 37.74
C TYR A 31 17.78 13.02 39.06
N LYS A 32 17.43 13.62 40.20
CA LYS A 32 17.91 13.20 41.53
C LYS A 32 16.98 12.17 42.20
N ASN A 33 15.76 11.98 41.68
CA ASN A 33 14.77 11.09 42.25
C ASN A 33 14.98 9.66 41.72
N LYS A 34 15.24 8.70 42.62
CA LYS A 34 15.42 7.28 42.24
C LYS A 34 14.20 6.68 41.55
N THR A 35 12.99 7.17 41.88
CA THR A 35 11.74 6.69 41.27
C THR A 35 11.69 6.97 39.76
N SER A 36 12.28 8.07 39.30
CA SER A 36 12.26 8.41 37.86
C SER A 36 13.11 7.43 37.04
N TYR A 37 14.27 7.03 37.55
CA TYR A 37 15.09 5.96 36.96
C TYR A 37 14.39 4.61 37.01
N PHE A 38 13.69 4.29 38.10
CA PHE A 38 12.94 3.05 38.23
C PHE A 38 11.83 2.95 37.17
N LEU A 39 11.05 4.02 36.96
CA LEU A 39 10.02 4.07 35.92
C LEU A 39 10.61 3.90 34.51
N PHE A 40 11.72 4.60 34.23
CA PHE A 40 12.41 4.49 32.94
C PHE A 40 12.93 3.07 32.69
N PHE A 41 13.57 2.45 33.68
CA PHE A 41 14.06 1.09 33.57
C PHE A 41 12.93 0.07 33.42
N THR A 42 11.84 0.24 34.18
CA THR A 42 10.66 -0.63 34.09
C THR A 42 10.04 -0.55 32.70
N TYR A 43 9.91 0.66 32.15
CA TYR A 43 9.42 0.87 30.79
C TYR A 43 10.32 0.18 29.75
N LEU A 44 11.64 0.34 29.84
CA LEU A 44 12.58 -0.32 28.93
C LEU A 44 12.51 -1.85 29.04
N LEU A 45 12.35 -2.38 30.25
CA LEU A 45 12.22 -3.82 30.47
C LEU A 45 10.94 -4.36 29.84
N LEU A 46 9.80 -3.70 30.06
CA LEU A 46 8.51 -4.08 29.45
C LEU A 46 8.58 -4.01 27.92
N LEU A 47 9.19 -2.96 27.36
CA LEU A 47 9.36 -2.80 25.92
C LEU A 47 10.23 -3.93 25.35
N THR A 48 11.33 -4.26 26.02
CA THR A 48 12.24 -5.33 25.60
C THR A 48 11.53 -6.68 25.61
N PHE A 49 10.79 -6.97 26.69
CA PHE A 49 10.01 -8.20 26.82
C PHE A 49 8.95 -8.31 25.72
N ALA A 50 8.19 -7.24 25.46
CA ALA A 50 7.19 -7.20 24.41
C ALA A 50 7.79 -7.43 23.01
N ILE A 51 8.97 -6.85 22.74
CA ILE A 51 9.68 -7.07 21.47
C ILE A 51 10.16 -8.52 21.34
N LEU A 52 10.75 -9.10 22.40
CA LEU A 52 11.25 -10.47 22.37
C LEU A 52 10.13 -11.49 22.17
N PHE A 53 8.99 -11.30 22.80
CA PHE A 53 7.83 -12.19 22.64
C PHE A 53 7.21 -12.11 21.25
N THR A 54 7.22 -10.93 20.62
CA THR A 54 6.54 -10.72 19.32
C THR A 54 7.44 -11.00 18.12
N LYS A 55 8.77 -10.98 18.30
CA LYS A 55 9.73 -11.11 17.19
C LYS A 55 9.62 -12.42 16.40
N ASN A 56 9.26 -13.52 17.07
CA ASN A 56 9.22 -14.85 16.46
C ASN A 56 7.80 -15.35 16.17
N ILE A 57 6.80 -14.47 16.27
CA ILE A 57 5.42 -14.83 15.93
C ILE A 57 5.23 -14.64 14.44
N ASN A 58 4.96 -15.74 13.73
CA ASN A 58 4.46 -15.69 12.36
C ASN A 58 2.95 -15.42 12.40
N TRP A 59 2.57 -14.17 12.13
CA TRP A 59 1.17 -13.72 12.15
C TRP A 59 0.35 -14.22 10.96
N THR A 60 1.03 -14.70 9.92
CA THR A 60 0.44 -15.15 8.66
C THR A 60 0.95 -16.54 8.32
N THR A 61 0.14 -17.29 7.57
CA THR A 61 0.51 -18.58 6.99
C THR A 61 0.63 -18.44 5.48
N ASP A 62 1.61 -19.12 4.89
CA ASP A 62 1.74 -19.17 3.43
C ASP A 62 0.56 -19.93 2.83
N ILE A 63 0.00 -19.40 1.73
CA ILE A 63 -1.18 -19.99 1.06
C ILE A 63 -0.76 -20.62 -0.26
N LYS A 64 -0.39 -19.82 -1.25
CA LYS A 64 0.11 -20.26 -2.55
C LYS A 64 1.03 -19.19 -3.12
N GLU A 65 2.11 -19.60 -3.77
CA GLU A 65 2.96 -18.68 -4.54
C GLU A 65 2.21 -18.21 -5.80
N THR A 66 2.09 -16.90 -5.96
CA THR A 66 1.39 -16.24 -7.06
C THR A 66 2.33 -15.28 -7.74
N ASN A 67 2.49 -15.39 -9.06
CA ASN A 67 3.33 -14.50 -9.84
C ASN A 67 2.57 -13.19 -10.10
N ILE A 68 2.99 -12.11 -9.44
CA ILE A 68 2.40 -10.79 -9.60
C ILE A 68 3.32 -9.91 -10.46
N ARG A 69 2.78 -9.35 -11.54
CA ARG A 69 3.45 -8.33 -12.34
C ARG A 69 2.91 -6.96 -11.99
N ILE A 70 3.78 -6.04 -11.61
CA ILE A 70 3.42 -4.63 -11.41
C ILE A 70 3.98 -3.86 -12.58
N ILE A 71 3.11 -3.26 -13.38
CA ILE A 71 3.53 -2.37 -14.46
C ILE A 71 3.55 -0.97 -13.89
N THR A 72 4.69 -0.30 -14.03
CA THR A 72 4.82 1.13 -13.75
C THR A 72 5.10 1.85 -15.06
N GLY A 73 4.59 3.07 -15.18
CA GLY A 73 4.86 3.90 -16.33
C GLY A 73 4.95 5.35 -15.90
N ASP A 74 5.96 6.01 -16.42
CA ASP A 74 6.06 7.46 -16.39
C ASP A 74 5.29 7.98 -17.60
N PHE A 75 4.27 8.81 -17.36
CA PHE A 75 3.50 9.48 -18.40
C PHE A 75 3.37 10.95 -18.08
N ASP A 76 3.41 11.79 -19.11
CA ASP A 76 3.32 13.24 -18.95
C ASP A 76 1.98 13.62 -18.30
N LEU A 77 2.04 14.25 -17.13
CA LEU A 77 0.88 14.72 -16.39
C LEU A 77 0.06 15.74 -17.18
N ASN A 78 0.69 16.53 -18.05
CA ASN A 78 0.00 17.50 -18.91
C ASN A 78 -0.90 16.81 -19.93
N GLN A 79 -0.58 15.57 -20.28
CA GLN A 79 -1.34 14.75 -21.22
C GLN A 79 -2.18 13.68 -20.53
N LYS A 80 -2.22 13.69 -19.19
CA LYS A 80 -2.91 12.67 -18.39
C LYS A 80 -4.34 12.44 -18.87
N ASN A 81 -5.09 13.49 -19.19
CA ASN A 81 -6.50 13.41 -19.56
C ASN A 81 -6.74 13.47 -21.08
N ASN A 82 -5.69 13.46 -21.90
CA ASN A 82 -5.86 13.41 -23.35
C ASN A 82 -6.34 12.01 -23.75
N ARG A 83 -7.52 11.93 -24.39
CA ARG A 83 -8.14 10.65 -24.79
C ARG A 83 -7.19 9.75 -25.61
N TYR A 84 -6.44 10.31 -26.56
CA TYR A 84 -5.53 9.53 -27.39
C TYR A 84 -4.36 8.96 -26.58
N GLU A 85 -3.83 9.73 -25.64
CA GLU A 85 -2.75 9.28 -24.77
C GLU A 85 -3.22 8.26 -23.75
N VAL A 86 -4.46 8.34 -23.28
CA VAL A 86 -5.06 7.30 -22.42
C VAL A 86 -5.21 5.99 -23.18
N ILE A 87 -5.71 6.01 -24.43
CA ILE A 87 -5.81 4.81 -25.28
C ILE A 87 -4.41 4.24 -25.56
N ASN A 88 -3.43 5.09 -25.87
CA ASN A 88 -2.05 4.68 -26.09
C ASN A 88 -1.45 4.02 -24.83
N ARG A 89 -1.66 4.62 -23.66
CA ARG A 89 -1.23 4.07 -22.37
C ARG A 89 -1.87 2.71 -22.10
N PHE A 90 -3.18 2.58 -22.32
CA PHE A 90 -3.89 1.31 -22.18
C PHE A 90 -3.24 0.23 -23.06
N ASN A 91 -3.02 0.52 -24.35
CA ASN A 91 -2.43 -0.44 -25.29
C ASN A 91 -1.00 -0.81 -24.91
N LYS A 92 -0.19 0.15 -24.44
CA LYS A 92 1.16 -0.10 -23.93
C LYS A 92 1.13 -1.05 -22.73
N TYR A 93 0.26 -0.80 -21.76
CA TYR A 93 0.17 -1.64 -20.56
C TYR A 93 -0.40 -3.03 -20.86
N LYS A 94 -1.37 -3.13 -21.77
CA LYS A 94 -1.85 -4.40 -22.32
C LYS A 94 -0.71 -5.19 -22.96
N ALA A 95 0.09 -4.58 -23.83
CA ALA A 95 1.23 -5.24 -24.46
C ALA A 95 2.24 -5.75 -23.41
N LEU A 96 2.56 -4.94 -22.40
CA LEU A 96 3.43 -5.32 -21.28
C LEU A 96 2.84 -6.46 -20.44
N SER A 97 1.52 -6.48 -20.24
CA SER A 97 0.82 -7.54 -19.50
C SER A 97 0.96 -8.90 -20.17
N ASN A 98 1.03 -8.92 -21.50
CA ASN A 98 1.18 -10.15 -22.30
C ASN A 98 2.63 -10.61 -22.49
N THR A 99 3.62 -9.89 -21.95
CA THR A 99 5.04 -10.29 -22.09
C THR A 99 5.36 -11.57 -21.32
N GLN A 100 6.25 -12.40 -21.85
CA GLN A 100 6.72 -13.58 -21.12
C GLN A 100 7.83 -13.23 -20.12
N PRO A 101 7.91 -13.94 -18.97
CA PRO A 101 7.00 -15.00 -18.51
C PRO A 101 5.63 -14.44 -18.11
N THR A 102 4.54 -15.15 -18.38
CA THR A 102 3.19 -14.68 -18.02
C THR A 102 3.02 -14.64 -16.49
N ALA A 103 2.41 -13.58 -15.97
CA ALA A 103 2.06 -13.47 -14.55
C ALA A 103 0.65 -14.04 -14.32
N ASP A 104 0.37 -14.48 -13.09
CA ASP A 104 -0.98 -14.87 -12.69
C ASP A 104 -1.88 -13.63 -12.56
N ILE A 105 -1.31 -12.55 -12.02
CA ILE A 105 -1.99 -11.26 -11.82
C ILE A 105 -1.10 -10.14 -12.33
N THR A 106 -1.66 -9.21 -13.09
CA THR A 106 -1.00 -7.95 -13.48
C THR A 106 -1.70 -6.76 -12.84
N VAL A 107 -0.95 -5.89 -12.17
CA VAL A 107 -1.46 -4.66 -11.55
C VAL A 107 -0.96 -3.46 -12.33
N TRP A 108 -1.90 -2.64 -12.81
CA TRP A 108 -1.63 -1.35 -13.41
C TRP A 108 -1.78 -0.22 -12.37
N PRO A 109 -1.06 0.90 -12.53
CA PRO A 109 -1.17 2.04 -11.64
C PRO A 109 -2.59 2.63 -11.62
N GLU A 110 -2.84 3.40 -10.56
CA GLU A 110 -4.01 4.25 -10.47
C GLU A 110 -4.07 5.23 -11.66
N SER A 111 -5.28 5.58 -12.11
CA SER A 111 -5.49 6.50 -13.23
C SER A 111 -4.83 6.05 -14.55
N THR A 112 -4.63 4.75 -14.75
CA THR A 112 -4.22 4.24 -16.07
C THR A 112 -5.25 4.66 -17.12
N ILE A 113 -6.53 4.52 -16.77
CA ILE A 113 -7.64 5.12 -17.49
C ILE A 113 -8.07 6.36 -16.69
N SER A 114 -7.50 7.52 -17.06
CA SER A 114 -7.66 8.80 -16.35
C SER A 114 -8.80 9.68 -16.86
N ILE A 115 -9.56 9.19 -17.84
CA ILE A 115 -10.83 9.77 -18.29
C ILE A 115 -11.93 8.75 -18.07
N ASP A 116 -13.19 9.15 -18.25
CA ASP A 116 -14.31 8.23 -18.03
C ASP A 116 -14.16 6.97 -18.87
N TYR A 117 -14.24 5.81 -18.23
CA TYR A 117 -14.11 4.52 -18.90
C TYR A 117 -15.09 4.38 -20.06
N GLN A 118 -16.32 4.85 -19.88
CA GLN A 118 -17.38 4.79 -20.89
C GLN A 118 -16.99 5.53 -22.19
N ASP A 119 -16.12 6.53 -22.10
CA ASP A 119 -15.63 7.29 -23.25
C ASP A 119 -14.62 6.53 -24.11
N ILE A 120 -13.92 5.54 -23.55
CA ILE A 120 -12.86 4.81 -24.23
C ILE A 120 -13.14 3.32 -24.38
N GLU A 121 -14.13 2.77 -23.69
CA GLU A 121 -14.45 1.33 -23.70
C GLU A 121 -14.58 0.78 -25.12
N LYS A 122 -15.21 1.53 -26.03
CA LYS A 122 -15.37 1.13 -27.45
C LYS A 122 -14.08 1.17 -28.28
N HIS A 123 -13.02 1.78 -27.74
CA HIS A 123 -11.74 2.00 -28.41
C HIS A 123 -10.61 1.15 -27.81
N ILE A 124 -10.88 0.45 -26.72
CA ILE A 124 -9.95 -0.46 -26.06
C ILE A 124 -10.48 -1.89 -26.18
N ASP A 125 -9.57 -2.84 -26.34
CA ASP A 125 -9.91 -4.26 -26.37
C ASP A 125 -9.27 -4.93 -25.16
N SER A 126 -10.09 -5.30 -24.17
CA SER A 126 -9.66 -6.01 -22.96
C SER A 126 -9.53 -7.52 -23.17
N ASN A 127 -10.21 -8.10 -24.16
CA ASN A 127 -10.36 -9.55 -24.33
C ASN A 127 -9.09 -10.28 -24.77
N SER A 128 -8.03 -9.55 -25.09
CA SER A 128 -6.74 -10.11 -25.52
C SER A 128 -5.64 -9.91 -24.49
N ILE A 129 -5.99 -9.74 -23.21
CA ILE A 129 -5.03 -9.78 -22.11
C ILE A 129 -5.01 -11.21 -21.53
N ASN A 130 -3.82 -11.81 -21.48
CA ASN A 130 -3.65 -13.23 -21.09
C ASN A 130 -3.46 -13.44 -19.57
N THR A 131 -3.77 -12.43 -18.76
CA THR A 131 -3.56 -12.43 -17.30
C THR A 131 -4.67 -11.65 -16.62
N ASP A 132 -5.00 -11.97 -15.37
CA ASP A 132 -5.96 -11.17 -14.59
C ASP A 132 -5.38 -9.78 -14.34
N VAL A 133 -6.00 -8.72 -14.89
CA VAL A 133 -5.50 -7.35 -14.74
C VAL A 133 -6.35 -6.54 -13.78
N PHE A 134 -5.72 -5.94 -12.78
CA PHE A 134 -6.34 -4.91 -11.95
C PHE A 134 -5.81 -3.52 -12.31
N SER A 135 -6.70 -2.58 -12.61
CA SER A 135 -6.31 -1.22 -12.99
C SER A 135 -7.17 -0.18 -12.27
N GLY A 136 -6.55 0.94 -11.89
CA GLY A 136 -7.31 2.13 -11.50
C GLY A 136 -7.92 2.82 -12.71
N VAL A 137 -9.21 3.12 -12.62
CA VAL A 137 -10.07 3.64 -13.67
C VAL A 137 -10.93 4.77 -13.12
N TYR A 138 -11.05 5.85 -13.87
CA TYR A 138 -12.04 6.88 -13.60
C TYR A 138 -13.38 6.48 -14.23
N TYR A 139 -14.44 6.46 -13.44
CA TYR A 139 -15.78 6.03 -13.87
C TYR A 139 -16.83 7.04 -13.43
N GLN A 140 -17.64 7.51 -14.37
CA GLN A 140 -18.72 8.45 -14.06
C GLN A 140 -20.06 7.72 -13.88
N GLU A 141 -20.68 7.89 -12.72
CA GLU A 141 -22.04 7.43 -12.43
C GLU A 141 -23.02 8.61 -12.40
N GLN A 142 -24.32 8.31 -12.38
CA GLN A 142 -25.39 9.31 -12.33
C GLN A 142 -25.26 10.26 -11.13
N ASP A 143 -24.75 9.76 -10.00
CA ASP A 143 -24.63 10.50 -8.74
C ASP A 143 -23.22 11.09 -8.49
N GLY A 144 -22.29 10.95 -9.44
CA GLY A 144 -20.96 11.53 -9.37
C GLY A 144 -19.84 10.68 -9.95
N SER A 145 -18.62 11.23 -9.90
CA SER A 145 -17.41 10.57 -10.38
C SER A 145 -16.76 9.69 -9.31
N LYS A 146 -16.28 8.51 -9.70
CA LYS A 146 -15.54 7.60 -8.83
C LYS A 146 -14.18 7.26 -9.42
N ASN A 147 -13.20 7.12 -8.53
CA ASN A 147 -11.95 6.44 -8.82
C ASN A 147 -12.08 5.01 -8.33
N THR A 148 -12.03 4.06 -9.26
CA THR A 148 -12.39 2.67 -9.01
C THR A 148 -11.32 1.73 -9.53
N LEU A 149 -11.31 0.52 -9.00
CA LEU A 149 -10.42 -0.54 -9.44
C LEU A 149 -11.23 -1.50 -10.30
N PHE A 150 -10.88 -1.58 -11.59
CA PHE A 150 -11.52 -2.48 -12.55
C PHE A 150 -10.65 -3.70 -12.77
N SER A 151 -11.32 -4.81 -13.05
CA SER A 151 -10.67 -6.06 -13.43
C SER A 151 -10.93 -6.36 -14.90
N PHE A 152 -9.87 -6.67 -15.65
CA PHE A 152 -9.95 -7.13 -17.04
C PHE A 152 -9.53 -8.59 -17.11
N PHE A 153 -10.33 -9.39 -17.83
CA PHE A 153 -10.16 -10.83 -18.04
C PHE A 153 -10.50 -11.19 -19.48
#